data_AF-A0A3A8SPM0-F1
#
_entry.id   AF-A0A3A8SPM0-F1
#
_cell.length_a   1.000
_cell.length_b   1.000
_cell.length_c   1.000
_cell.angle_alpha   90.00
_cell.angle_beta   90.00
_cell.angle_gamma   90.00
#
_symmetry.space_group_name_H-M   'P 1'
#
loop_
_entity.id
_entity.type
_entity.pdbx_description
1 polymer ?
#
loop_
_entity_poly.entity_id
_entity_poly.type
_entity_poly.pdbx_seq_one_letter_code
_entity_poly.pdbx_strand_id
1 'polypeptide(L)'
;MECTCCGACCVAPDIAALDKPLGLRCPHLGADNLCTVYERRPQVCRDYAADEVCRRIEAPTLEERVNNYLALFQLTAEAESVRKSGCASMRMARAIRERK
;
A
#
# COMPACT_ATOMS: atom_id res chain seq x y z
N MET A 1 3.00 10.88 -16.35
CA MET A 1 1.80 11.52 -15.80
C MET A 1 2.15 12.10 -14.44
N GLU A 2 1.35 13.04 -13.92
CA GLU A 2 1.63 13.66 -12.62
C GLU A 2 0.98 12.86 -11.48
N CYS A 3 1.65 12.82 -10.33
CA CYS A 3 1.12 12.17 -9.14
C CYS A 3 -0.04 13.00 -8.56
N THR A 4 -1.17 12.36 -8.26
CA THR A 4 -2.36 13.02 -7.68
C THR A 4 -2.33 13.10 -6.15
N CYS A 5 -1.20 12.74 -5.52
CA CYS A 5 -1.06 12.66 -4.06
C CYS A 5 -2.16 11.88 -3.36
N CYS A 6 -2.74 10.87 -4.03
CA CYS A 6 -3.94 10.16 -3.54
C CYS A 6 -3.67 9.19 -2.37
N GLY A 7 -2.41 8.87 -2.06
CA GLY A 7 -2.04 7.97 -0.97
C GLY A 7 -2.18 6.47 -1.28
N ALA A 8 -2.64 6.07 -2.48
CA ALA A 8 -2.86 4.66 -2.81
C ALA A 8 -1.57 3.82 -2.72
N CYS A 9 -0.44 4.35 -3.19
CA CYS A 9 0.88 3.70 -3.08
C CYS A 9 1.36 3.52 -1.62
N CYS A 10 0.79 4.26 -0.67
CA CYS A 10 1.11 4.13 0.75
C CYS A 10 0.21 3.11 1.48
N VAL A 11 -0.88 2.64 0.86
CA VAL A 11 -1.81 1.69 1.49
C VAL A 11 -1.82 0.35 0.77
N ALA A 12 -1.94 0.35 -0.56
CA ALA A 12 -2.20 -0.85 -1.33
C ALA A 12 -1.04 -1.86 -1.37
N PRO A 13 0.18 -1.51 -1.85
CA PRO A 13 1.29 -2.47 -1.94
C PRO A 13 1.89 -2.75 -0.56
N ASP A 14 2.53 -3.89 -0.36
CA ASP A 14 3.47 -4.08 0.75
C ASP A 14 4.76 -3.28 0.53
N ILE A 15 5.42 -2.87 1.62
CA ILE A 15 6.68 -2.11 1.56
C ILE A 15 7.66 -2.70 2.57
N ALA A 16 8.57 -3.55 2.08
CA ALA A 16 9.55 -4.25 2.92
C ALA A 16 10.42 -3.29 3.76
N ALA A 17 10.85 -2.16 3.18
CA ALA A 17 11.66 -1.16 3.87
C ALA A 17 10.95 -0.49 5.05
N LEU A 18 9.62 -0.60 5.14
CA LEU A 18 8.79 -0.08 6.23
C LEU A 18 8.15 -1.19 7.08
N ASP A 19 8.50 -2.45 6.83
CA ASP A 19 7.83 -3.63 7.39
C ASP A 19 6.30 -3.56 7.23
N LYS A 20 5.80 -2.89 6.18
CA LYS A 20 4.38 -2.53 5.99
C LYS A 20 3.64 -3.62 5.20
N PRO A 21 2.64 -4.30 5.79
CA PRO A 21 1.91 -5.34 5.09
C PRO A 21 1.11 -4.84 3.90
N LEU A 22 0.80 -5.77 3.00
CA LEU A 22 -0.10 -5.57 1.86
C LEU A 22 -1.47 -5.09 2.35
N GLY A 23 -2.02 -4.06 1.70
CA GLY A 23 -3.36 -3.55 1.99
C GLY A 23 -3.52 -2.86 3.35
N LEU A 24 -2.46 -2.71 4.14
CA LEU A 24 -2.47 -1.94 5.39
C LEU A 24 -1.93 -0.52 5.18
N ARG A 25 -2.51 0.43 5.91
CA ARG A 25 -2.12 1.84 5.86
C ARG A 25 -0.70 2.03 6.38
N CYS A 26 0.13 2.74 5.62
CA CYS A 26 1.46 3.14 6.09
C CYS A 26 1.36 4.00 7.37
N PRO A 27 2.18 3.75 8.41
CA PRO A 27 2.17 4.53 9.65
C PRO A 27 2.54 6.01 9.45
N HIS A 28 3.17 6.35 8.32
CA HIS A 28 3.56 7.72 7.98
C HIS A 28 2.57 8.43 7.04
N LEU A 29 1.44 7.81 6.70
CA LEU A 29 0.42 8.44 5.86
C LEU A 29 -0.55 9.26 6.71
N GLY A 30 -0.44 10.59 6.61
CA GLY A 30 -1.30 11.55 7.29
C GLY A 30 -2.76 11.49 6.82
N ALA A 31 -3.65 12.19 7.52
CA ALA A 31 -5.09 12.24 7.19
C ALA A 31 -5.36 12.95 5.85
N ASP A 32 -4.43 13.81 5.42
CA ASP A 32 -4.39 14.52 4.14
C ASP A 32 -3.82 13.69 2.98
N ASN A 33 -3.51 12.41 3.22
CA ASN A 33 -2.82 11.51 2.30
C ASN A 33 -1.39 11.94 1.92
N LEU A 34 -0.77 12.81 2.72
CA LEU A 34 0.63 13.19 2.58
C LEU A 34 1.51 12.41 3.55
N CYS A 35 2.78 12.26 3.19
CA CYS A 35 3.74 11.55 4.03
C CYS A 35 4.28 12.49 5.11
N THR A 36 4.10 12.12 6.38
CA THR A 36 4.57 12.89 7.54
C THR A 36 6.08 12.85 7.73
N VAL A 37 6.79 11.99 6.99
CA VAL A 37 8.26 11.85 7.02
C VAL A 37 8.87 11.96 5.63
N TYR A 38 8.36 12.86 4.78
CA TYR A 38 8.77 13.00 3.37
C TYR A 38 10.30 13.00 3.17
N GLU A 39 11.03 13.78 3.98
CA GLU A 39 12.49 13.88 3.94
C GLU A 39 13.25 12.63 4.39
N ARG A 40 12.57 11.68 5.05
CA ARG A 40 13.15 10.41 5.53
C ARG A 40 12.59 9.20 4.80
N ARG A 41 11.93 9.40 3.66
CA ARG A 41 11.40 8.30 2.83
C ARG A 41 12.54 7.34 2.45
N PRO A 42 12.32 6.01 2.60
CA PRO A 42 13.27 5.03 2.08
C PRO A 42 13.32 5.12 0.56
N GLN A 43 14.42 4.61 -0.03
CA GLN A 43 14.69 4.74 -1.46
C GLN A 43 13.53 4.25 -2.35
N VAL A 44 12.90 3.12 -2.01
CA VAL A 44 11.73 2.58 -2.72
C VAL A 44 10.56 3.57 -2.83
N CYS A 45 10.35 4.43 -1.82
CA CYS A 45 9.30 5.45 -1.85
C CYS A 45 9.72 6.70 -2.65
N ARG A 46 11.03 6.95 -2.81
CA ARG A 46 11.57 8.07 -3.62
C ARG A 46 11.60 7.72 -5.09
N ASP A 47 11.90 6.46 -5.40
CA ASP A 47 11.96 5.94 -6.76
C ASP A 47 10.56 5.74 -7.37
N TYR A 48 9.50 5.79 -6.56
CA TYR A 48 8.14 5.66 -7.04
C TYR A 48 7.77 6.85 -7.94
N ALA A 49 7.51 6.55 -9.21
CA ALA A 49 6.97 7.49 -10.19
C ALA A 49 5.54 7.09 -10.57
N ALA A 50 4.66 8.08 -10.70
CA ALA A 50 3.29 7.83 -11.14
C ALA A 50 3.26 7.35 -12.59
N ASP A 51 2.57 6.24 -12.83
CA ASP A 51 2.49 5.55 -14.11
C ASP A 51 1.06 5.13 -14.46
N GLU A 52 0.89 4.33 -15.52
CA GLU A 52 -0.43 3.88 -15.98
C GLU A 52 -1.26 3.16 -14.90
N VAL A 53 -0.62 2.53 -13.91
CA VAL A 53 -1.33 1.92 -12.79
C VAL A 53 -2.15 2.98 -12.03
N CYS A 54 -1.58 4.18 -11.81
CA CYS A 54 -2.27 5.28 -11.13
C CYS A 54 -3.55 5.69 -11.84
N ARG A 55 -3.57 5.66 -13.18
CA ARG A 55 -4.75 5.97 -13.98
C ARG A 55 -5.78 4.85 -13.90
N ARG A 56 -5.35 3.60 -14.02
CA ARG A 56 -6.25 2.43 -14.00
C ARG A 56 -6.97 2.25 -12.66
N ILE A 57 -6.36 2.68 -11.57
CA ILE A 57 -6.96 2.57 -10.23
C ILE A 57 -7.75 3.81 -9.81
N GLU A 58 -7.81 4.85 -10.65
CA GLU A 58 -8.45 6.12 -10.32
C GLU A 58 -9.88 5.93 -9.82
N ALA A 59 -10.17 6.52 -8.66
CA ALA A 59 -11.47 6.52 -8.03
C ALA A 59 -11.64 7.74 -7.09
N PRO A 60 -12.87 8.10 -6.70
CA PRO A 60 -13.15 9.21 -5.80
C PRO A 60 -12.48 9.11 -4.43
N THR A 61 -12.39 7.90 -3.87
CA THR A 61 -11.84 7.69 -2.53
C THR A 61 -10.53 6.92 -2.54
N LEU A 62 -9.70 7.12 -1.50
CA LEU A 62 -8.50 6.31 -1.29
C LEU A 62 -8.84 4.82 -1.16
N GLU A 63 -9.92 4.48 -0.46
CA GLU A 63 -10.33 3.08 -0.27
C GLU A 63 -10.66 2.41 -1.60
N GLU A 64 -11.43 3.07 -2.47
CA GLU A 64 -11.72 2.55 -3.80
C GLU A 64 -10.45 2.42 -4.65
N ARG A 65 -9.53 3.39 -4.58
CA ARG A 65 -8.23 3.29 -5.28
C ARG A 65 -7.41 2.08 -4.80
N VAL A 66 -7.42 1.81 -3.50
CA VAL A 66 -6.75 0.64 -2.91
C VAL A 66 -7.42 -0.65 -3.39
N ASN A 67 -8.75 -0.70 -3.38
CA ASN A 67 -9.50 -1.86 -3.87
C ASN A 67 -9.23 -2.12 -5.36
N ASN A 68 -9.20 -1.08 -6.19
CA ASN A 68 -8.85 -1.17 -7.61
C ASN A 68 -7.42 -1.68 -7.83
N TYR A 69 -6.46 -1.19 -7.04
CA TYR A 69 -5.08 -1.69 -7.08
C TYR A 69 -5.03 -3.18 -6.74
N LEU A 70 -5.64 -3.59 -5.62
CA LEU A 70 -5.63 -4.99 -5.20
C LEU A 70 -6.32 -5.89 -6.23
N ALA A 71 -7.42 -5.46 -6.82
CA ALA A 71 -8.10 -6.18 -7.89
C ALA A 71 -7.23 -6.30 -9.15
N LEU A 72 -6.59 -5.20 -9.57
CA LEU A 72 -5.73 -5.14 -10.74
C LEU A 72 -4.57 -6.15 -10.67
N PHE A 73 -3.98 -6.32 -9.48
CA PHE A 73 -2.89 -7.27 -9.24
C PHE A 73 -3.35 -8.63 -8.69
N GLN A 74 -4.66 -8.89 -8.61
CA GLN A 74 -5.25 -10.13 -8.07
C GLN A 74 -4.84 -10.44 -6.61
N LEU A 75 -4.68 -9.39 -5.81
CA LEU A 75 -4.19 -9.44 -4.43
C LEU A 75 -5.30 -9.28 -3.37
N THR A 76 -6.57 -9.14 -3.77
CA THR A 76 -7.69 -8.89 -2.85
C THR A 76 -7.79 -9.93 -1.73
N ALA A 77 -7.76 -11.22 -2.08
CA ALA A 77 -7.86 -12.32 -1.10
C ALA A 77 -6.68 -12.34 -0.12
N GLU A 78 -5.48 -12.00 -0.59
CA GLU A 78 -4.29 -11.92 0.25
C GLU A 78 -4.39 -10.75 1.23
N ALA A 79 -4.75 -9.56 0.75
CA ALA A 79 -4.94 -8.38 1.58
C ALA A 79 -6.02 -8.59 2.66
N GLU A 80 -7.09 -9.31 2.34
CA GLU A 80 -8.08 -9.73 3.32
C GLU A 80 -7.52 -10.67 4.38
N SER A 81 -6.71 -11.66 3.97
CA SER A 81 -6.06 -12.58 4.89
C SER A 81 -5.11 -11.85 5.85
N VAL A 82 -4.33 -10.90 5.34
CA VAL A 82 -3.46 -10.02 6.12
C VAL A 82 -4.29 -9.27 7.17
N ARG A 83 -5.39 -8.62 6.76
CA ARG A 83 -6.29 -7.88 7.67
C ARG A 83 -6.92 -8.79 8.73
N LYS A 84 -7.43 -9.96 8.33
CA LYS A 84 -8.08 -10.93 9.24
C LYS A 84 -7.10 -11.54 10.26
N SER A 85 -5.83 -11.69 9.88
CA SER A 85 -4.81 -12.24 10.77
C SER A 85 -4.36 -11.27 11.88
N GLY A 86 -4.72 -9.99 11.79
CA GLY A 86 -4.26 -8.96 12.74
C GLY A 86 -2.76 -8.70 12.68
N CYS A 87 -2.07 -9.16 11.61
CA CYS A 87 -0.64 -8.92 11.48
C CYS A 87 -0.33 -7.43 11.32
N ALA A 88 0.57 -6.91 12.16
CA ALA A 88 0.99 -5.51 12.14
C ALA A 88 2.24 -5.29 11.27
N SER A 89 2.86 -6.39 10.77
CA SER A 89 4.12 -6.32 10.07
C SER A 89 4.27 -7.34 8.94
N MET A 90 5.08 -6.99 7.94
CA MET A 90 5.35 -7.84 6.78
C MET A 90 5.98 -9.16 7.18
N ARG A 91 6.89 -9.13 8.15
CA ARG A 91 7.50 -10.35 8.69
C ARG A 91 6.44 -11.30 9.26
N MET A 92 5.46 -10.80 9.99
CA MET A 92 4.35 -11.61 10.52
C MET A 92 3.47 -12.17 9.40
N ALA A 93 3.12 -11.33 8.41
CA ALA A 93 2.32 -11.75 7.26
C ALA A 93 2.99 -12.90 6.49
N ARG A 94 4.29 -12.81 6.22
CA ARG A 94 5.07 -13.86 5.52
C ARG A 94 5.13 -15.17 6.31
N ALA A 95 5.42 -15.08 7.61
CA ALA A 95 5.48 -16.25 8.48
C ALA A 95 4.15 -17.03 8.56
N ILE A 96 3.00 -16.37 8.38
CA ILE A 96 1.69 -17.03 8.33
C ILE A 96 1.47 -17.73 6.98
N ARG A 97 1.93 -17.13 5.87
CA ARG A 97 1.80 -17.71 4.52
C ARG A 97 2.64 -18.97 4.35
N GLU A 98 3.84 -18.99 4.92
CA GLU A 98 4.76 -20.14 4.86
C GLU A 98 4.30 -21.35 5.70
N ARG A 99 3.29 -21.18 6.57
CA ARG A 99 2.73 -22.24 7.43
C ARG A 99 1.45 -22.88 6.87
N LYS A 100 0.91 -22.35 5.77
CA LYS A 100 -0.26 -22.88 5.06
C LYS A 100 0.18 -23.71 3.86
#